data_AF-A0A258B756-F1
#
_entry.id   AF-A0A258B756-F1
#
_cell.length_a   1.000
_cell.length_b   1.000
_cell.length_c   1.000
_cell.angle_alpha   90.00
_cell.angle_beta   90.00
_cell.angle_gamma   90.00
#
_symmetry.space_group_name_H-M   'P 1'
#
loop_
_entity.id
_entity.type
_entity.pdbx_description
1 polymer ?
#
loop_
_entity_poly.entity_id
_entity_poly.type
_entity_poly.pdbx_seq_one_letter_code
_entity_poly.pdbx_strand_id
1 'polypeptide(L)' 'SILTERKSIDIQGHEVDIRTKGRHDPCVGIRAVPVAEAMMACTLLDAWLRHRGQTGGSVFRPE' A
#
# COMPACT_ATOMS: atom_id res chain seq x y z
N SER A 1 -7.82 0.13 13.22
CA SER A 1 -8.45 -0.43 14.43
C SER A 1 -8.76 0.71 15.39
N ILE A 2 -9.82 0.59 16.19
CA ILE A 2 -10.35 1.66 17.03
C ILE A 2 -10.43 1.18 18.48
N LEU A 3 -10.07 2.05 19.42
CA LEU A 3 -9.98 1.72 20.86
C LEU A 3 -11.35 1.48 21.52
N THR A 4 -12.41 1.93 20.88
CA THR A 4 -13.79 1.69 21.32
C THR A 4 -14.17 0.23 21.06
N GLU A 5 -14.98 -0.32 21.95
CA GLU A 5 -15.53 -1.66 21.79
C GLU A 5 -16.39 -1.77 20.53
N ARG A 6 -16.26 -2.90 19.83
CA ARG A 6 -16.93 -3.20 18.57
C ARG A 6 -17.34 -4.66 18.53
N LYS A 7 -18.53 -4.92 18.02
CA LYS A 7 -18.99 -6.27 17.69
C LYS A 7 -18.19 -6.84 16.51
N SER A 8 -17.88 -8.12 16.59
CA SER A 8 -17.23 -8.91 15.54
C SER A 8 -17.66 -10.37 15.66
N ILE A 9 -17.09 -11.23 14.83
CA ILE A 9 -17.18 -12.68 14.93
C ILE A 9 -15.79 -13.30 15.13
N ASP A 10 -15.75 -14.46 15.79
CA ASP A 10 -14.54 -15.28 15.86
C ASP A 10 -14.41 -16.21 14.63
N ILE A 11 -13.32 -17.00 14.59
CA ILE A 11 -13.07 -17.94 13.49
C ILE A 11 -14.05 -19.12 13.42
N GLN A 12 -14.83 -19.34 14.48
CA GLN A 12 -15.87 -20.38 14.58
C GLN A 12 -17.26 -19.81 14.25
N GLY A 13 -17.36 -18.49 14.04
CA GLY A 13 -18.59 -17.79 13.69
C GLY A 13 -19.41 -17.31 14.89
N HIS A 14 -18.92 -17.41 16.12
CA HIS A 14 -19.64 -16.90 17.30
C HIS A 14 -19.49 -15.39 17.41
N GLU A 15 -20.53 -14.70 17.90
CA GLU A 15 -20.49 -13.27 18.19
C GLU A 15 -19.52 -12.97 19.33
N VAL A 16 -18.66 -11.98 19.13
CA VAL A 16 -17.68 -11.53 20.14
C VAL A 16 -17.56 -10.00 20.13
N ASP A 17 -17.38 -9.42 21.31
CA ASP A 17 -17.01 -8.02 21.45
C ASP A 17 -15.48 -7.88 21.49
N ILE A 18 -14.95 -7.02 20.63
CA ILE A 18 -13.51 -6.77 20.49
C ILE A 18 -13.20 -5.35 20.93
N ARG A 19 -12.22 -5.24 21.81
CA ARG A 19 -11.58 -3.97 22.17
C ARG A 19 -10.10 -4.03 21.87
N THR A 20 -9.67 -3.20 20.92
CA THR A 20 -8.25 -3.10 20.57
C THR A 20 -7.48 -2.34 21.66
N LYS A 21 -6.23 -2.75 21.92
CA LYS A 21 -5.36 -2.17 22.94
C LYS A 21 -4.14 -1.51 22.28
N GLY A 22 -3.55 -0.52 22.94
CA GLY A 22 -2.32 0.15 22.48
C GLY A 22 -2.52 1.28 21.47
N ARG A 23 -1.42 1.92 21.04
CA ARG A 23 -1.47 3.05 20.09
C ARG A 23 -1.86 2.56 18.70
N HIS A 24 -2.85 3.20 18.10
CA HIS A 24 -3.26 2.97 16.72
C HIS A 24 -3.22 4.28 15.95
N ASP A 25 -2.97 4.18 14.64
CA ASP A 25 -3.00 5.35 13.78
C ASP A 25 -4.46 5.83 13.65
N PRO A 26 -4.75 7.11 13.97
CA PRO A 26 -6.07 7.68 13.71
C PRO A 26 -6.34 7.83 12.21
N CYS A 27 -5.28 7.89 11.39
CA CYS A 27 -5.34 7.88 9.95
C CYS A 27 -4.11 7.15 9.38
N VAL A 28 -4.34 6.01 8.72
CA VAL A 28 -3.28 5.28 8.00
C VAL A 28 -2.86 6.00 6.72
N GLY A 29 -3.74 6.84 6.16
CA GLY A 29 -3.53 7.53 4.88
C GLY A 29 -2.26 8.37 4.83
N ILE A 30 -1.95 9.10 5.90
CA ILE A 30 -0.73 9.94 5.98
C ILE A 30 0.53 9.10 5.80
N ARG A 31 0.55 7.90 6.41
CA ARG A 31 1.67 6.96 6.28
C ARG A 31 1.67 6.22 4.95
N ALA A 32 0.51 6.08 4.32
CA ALA A 32 0.38 5.38 3.05
C ALA A 32 0.92 6.18 1.86
N VAL A 33 0.89 7.52 1.90
CA VAL A 33 1.40 8.38 0.83
C VAL A 33 2.85 8.08 0.43
N PRO A 34 3.84 8.13 1.34
CA PRO A 34 5.23 7.86 0.95
C PRO A 34 5.45 6.42 0.44
N VAL A 35 4.62 5.47 0.90
CA VAL A 35 4.64 4.10 0.37
C VAL A 35 4.11 4.08 -1.07
N ALA A 36 2.99 4.76 -1.34
CA ALA A 36 2.42 4.83 -2.68
C ALA A 36 3.36 5.52 -3.68
N GLU A 37 4.05 6.58 -3.27
CA GLU A 37 5.05 7.27 -4.10
C GLU A 37 6.21 6.34 -4.49
N ALA A 38 6.76 5.60 -3.52
CA ALA A 38 7.82 4.63 -3.77
C ALA A 38 7.35 3.50 -4.70
N MET A 39 6.14 2.97 -4.47
CA MET A 39 5.55 1.92 -5.31
C MET A 39 5.30 2.42 -6.74
N MET A 40 4.89 3.67 -6.91
CA MET A 40 4.71 4.28 -8.23
C MET A 40 6.05 4.39 -8.96
N ALA A 41 7.11 4.83 -8.26
CA ALA A 41 8.46 4.89 -8.84
C ALA A 41 8.96 3.51 -9.29
N CYS A 42 8.78 2.47 -8.47
CA CYS A 42 9.11 1.09 -8.84
C CYS A 42 8.31 0.62 -10.06
N THR A 43 7.01 0.92 -10.12
CA THR A 43 6.13 0.52 -11.23
C THR A 43 6.55 1.18 -12.54
N LEU A 44 6.85 2.49 -12.51
CA LEU A 44 7.33 3.22 -13.67
C LEU A 44 8.69 2.71 -14.15
N LEU A 45 9.62 2.44 -13.22
CA LEU A 45 10.93 1.88 -13.54
C LEU A 45 10.81 0.51 -14.20
N ASP A 46 9.96 -0.36 -13.67
CA ASP A 46 9.70 -1.69 -14.23
C ASP A 46 9.12 -1.60 -15.65
N ALA A 47 8.11 -0.73 -15.86
CA ALA A 47 7.56 -0.49 -17.19
C ALA A 47 8.62 0.04 -18.17
N TRP A 48 9.47 0.97 -17.72
CA TRP A 48 10.54 1.52 -18.54
C TRP A 48 11.60 0.48 -18.91
N LEU A 49 12.04 -0.34 -17.94
CA LEU A 49 13.01 -1.41 -18.18
C LEU A 49 12.47 -2.48 -19.14
N ARG A 50 11.19 -2.85 -19.01
CA ARG A 50 10.52 -3.79 -19.93
C ARG A 50 10.51 -3.25 -21.34
N HIS A 51 10.10 -1.99 -21.52
CA HIS A 51 10.12 -1.35 -22.83
C HIS A 51 11.53 -1.31 -23.42
N ARG A 52 12.52 -0.88 -22.62
CA ARG A 52 13.94 -0.82 -23.02
C ARG A 52 14.48 -2.19 -23.45
N GLY A 53 14.12 -3.26 -22.72
CA GLY A 53 14.50 -4.63 -23.06
C GLY A 53 13.92 -5.13 -24.39
N GLN A 54 12.74 -4.64 -24.79
CA GLN A 54 12.10 -5.01 -26.05
C GLN A 54 12.60 -4.20 -27.24
N THR A 55 12.81 -2.89 -27.06
CA THR A 55 13.15 -1.97 -28.17
C THR A 55 14.65 -1.72 -28.33
N GLY A 56 15.49 -2.32 -27.50
CA GLY A 56 16.94 -2.09 -27.49
C GLY A 56 17.36 -0.74 -26.89
N GLY A 57 16.40 0.05 -26.41
CA GLY A 57 16.64 1.34 -25.77
C GLY A 57 17.15 2.41 -26.73
N SER A 58 16.26 2.96 -27.56
CA SER A 58 16.57 4.21 -28.26
C SER A 58 16.91 5.29 -27.23
N VAL A 59 18.11 5.87 -27.32
CA VAL A 59 18.50 7.02 -26.50
C VAL A 59 17.61 8.18 -26.94
N PHE A 60 16.74 8.65 -26.04
CA PHE A 60 16.08 9.93 -26.23
C PHE A 60 17.17 11.00 -26.26
N ARG A 61 17.43 11.56 -27.46
CA ARG A 61 18.23 12.77 -27.65
C ARG A 61 17.25 13.93 -27.80
N PRO A 62 17.13 14.81 -26.80
CA PRO A 62 16.50 16.09 -27.04
C PRO A 62 17.47 16.94 -27.86
N GLU A 63 17.05 17.34 -29.06
CA GLU A 63 17.60 18.53 -29.74
C GLU A 63 17.14 19.83 -29.06
#